data_AF-H3ZLR7-F1
#
_entry.id   AF-H3ZLR7-F1
#
_cell.length_a   1.000
_cell.length_b   1.000
_cell.length_c   1.000
_cell.angle_alpha   90.00
_cell.angle_beta   90.00
_cell.angle_gamma   90.00
#
_symmetry.space_group_name_H-M   'P 1'
#
loop_
_entity.id
_entity.type
_entity.pdbx_description
1 polymer ?
#
loop_
_entity_poly.entity_id
_entity_poly.type
_entity_poly.pdbx_seq_one_letter_code
_entity_poly.pdbx_strand_id
1 'polypeptide(L)' 'MGKMTIVIDDDLEEEFRRLVALKYGTRKGVLGAAISEAIKTWIRKTKKELENAE' A
#
# COMPACT_ATOMS: atom_id res chain seq x y z
N MET A 1 -14.14 9.25 1.70
CA MET A 1 -13.14 8.17 1.77
C MET A 1 -13.68 6.99 0.96
N GLY A 2 -12.96 6.54 -0.06
CA GLY A 2 -13.29 5.29 -0.73
C GLY A 2 -13.01 4.12 0.22
N LYS A 3 -13.91 3.13 0.27
CA LYS A 3 -13.70 1.89 1.02
C LYS A 3 -13.44 0.77 0.02
N MET A 4 -12.37 0.01 0.24
CA MET A 4 -12.03 -1.15 -0.57
C MET A 4 -11.91 -2.35 0.35
N THR A 5 -12.58 -3.45 0.00
CA THR A 5 -12.45 -4.74 0.69
C THR A 5 -11.73 -5.66 -0.28
N ILE A 6 -10.53 -6.08 0.10
CA ILE A 6 -9.69 -7.00 -0.67
C ILE A 6 -9.27 -8.16 0.20
N VAL A 7 -9.02 -9.30 -0.44
CA VAL A 7 -8.37 -10.45 0.17
C VAL A 7 -7.00 -10.56 -0.47
N ILE A 8 -5.97 -10.61 0.36
CA ILE A 8 -4.59 -10.85 -0.03
C ILE A 8 -4.07 -12.02 0.79
N ASP A 9 -2.96 -12.57 0.36
CA ASP A 9 -2.28 -13.65 1.07
C ASP A 9 -1.88 -13.22 2.49
N ASP A 10 -2.07 -14.12 3.47
CA ASP A 10 -1.84 -13.84 4.89
C ASP A 10 -0.37 -13.45 5.17
N ASP A 11 0.59 -14.16 4.54
CA ASP A 11 2.02 -13.87 4.70
C ASP A 11 2.37 -12.45 4.23
N LEU A 12 1.75 -12.01 3.12
CA LEU A 12 1.95 -10.67 2.57
C LEU A 12 1.33 -9.60 3.49
N GLU A 13 0.15 -9.86 4.04
CA GLU A 13 -0.51 -8.96 4.98
C GLU A 13 0.30 -8.79 6.26
N GLU A 14 0.79 -9.91 6.82
CA GLU A 14 1.57 -9.92 8.04
C GLU A 14 2.88 -9.14 7.87
N GLU A 15 3.62 -9.41 6.79
CA GLU A 15 4.87 -8.70 6.50
C GLU A 15 4.62 -7.20 6.34
N PHE A 16 3.59 -6.83 5.57
CA PHE A 16 3.23 -5.44 5.38
C PHE A 16 2.90 -4.75 6.71
N ARG A 17 2.05 -5.38 7.54
CA ARG A 17 1.67 -4.84 8.85
C ARG A 17 2.88 -4.69 9.77
N ARG A 18 3.81 -5.65 9.77
CA ARG A 18 5.04 -5.59 10.55
C ARG A 18 5.91 -4.41 10.12
N LEU A 19 6.13 -4.22 8.82
CA LEU A 19 6.92 -3.10 8.30
C LEU A 19 6.26 -1.75 8.58
N VAL A 20 4.94 -1.66 8.47
CA VAL A 20 4.19 -0.45 8.83
C VAL A 20 4.34 -0.12 10.30
N ALA A 21 4.25 -1.10 11.18
CA ALA A 21 4.46 -0.91 12.62
C ALA A 21 5.88 -0.45 12.94
N LEU A 22 6.90 -0.99 12.25
CA LEU A 22 8.29 -0.58 12.40
C LEU A 22 8.53 0.86 11.89
N LYS A 23 7.93 1.24 10.77
CA LYS A 23 8.15 2.54 10.13
C LYS A 23 7.36 3.69 10.77
N TYR A 24 6.09 3.45 11.11
CA TYR A 24 5.15 4.48 11.57
C TYR A 24 4.74 4.32 13.04
N GLY A 25 5.18 3.25 13.70
CA GLY A 25 4.75 2.88 15.05
C GLY A 25 3.33 2.31 15.08
N THR A 26 2.81 2.11 16.29
CA THR A 26 1.50 1.49 16.54
C THR A 26 0.40 2.54 16.77
N ARG A 27 0.25 3.51 15.87
CA ARG A 27 -0.79 4.55 15.97
C ARG A 27 -2.04 4.19 15.16
N LYS A 28 -3.22 4.61 15.64
CA LYS A 28 -4.48 4.40 14.92
C LYS A 28 -4.42 5.11 13.55
N GLY A 29 -4.65 4.36 12.47
CA GLY A 29 -4.68 4.90 11.10
C GLY A 29 -3.39 4.76 10.28
N VAL A 30 -2.29 4.26 10.87
CA VAL A 30 -1.01 4.09 10.14
C VAL A 30 -1.12 3.10 8.98
N LEU A 31 -1.93 2.05 9.13
CA LEU A 31 -2.14 1.05 8.08
C LEU A 31 -2.83 1.67 6.85
N GLY A 32 -3.87 2.48 7.07
CA GLY A 32 -4.56 3.17 5.98
C GLY A 32 -3.65 4.18 5.26
N ALA A 33 -2.79 4.88 6.00
CA ALA A 33 -1.79 5.77 5.42
C ALA A 33 -0.77 4.99 4.56
N ALA A 34 -0.25 3.88 5.08
CA ALA A 34 0.70 3.04 4.36
C ALA A 34 0.10 2.42 3.09
N ILE A 35 -1.15 1.92 3.14
CA ILE A 35 -1.85 1.41 1.96
C ILE A 35 -2.02 2.54 0.93
N SER A 36 -2.40 3.74 1.38
CA SER A 36 -2.54 4.89 0.49
C SER A 36 -1.22 5.26 -0.20
N GLU A 37 -0.09 5.16 0.49
CA GLU A 37 1.23 5.37 -0.10
C GLU A 37 1.63 4.27 -1.09
N ALA A 38 1.34 3.01 -0.75
CA ALA A 38 1.60 1.87 -1.64
C ALA A 38 0.82 2.01 -2.95
N ILE A 39 -0.48 2.33 -2.87
CA ILE A 39 -1.34 2.57 -4.04
C ILE A 39 -0.82 3.74 -4.88
N LYS A 40 -0.45 4.88 -4.25
CA LYS A 40 0.11 6.03 -4.98
C LYS A 40 1.40 5.68 -5.71
N THR A 41 2.28 4.93 -5.06
CA THR A 41 3.53 4.47 -5.65
C THR A 41 3.27 3.56 -6.83
N TRP A 42 2.32 2.63 -6.69
CA TRP A 42 1.95 1.74 -7.78
C TRP A 42 1.41 2.53 -8.98
N ILE A 43 0.42 3.41 -8.79
CA ILE A 43 -0.14 4.25 -9.85
C ILE A 43 0.94 5.03 -10.59
N ARG A 44 1.90 5.65 -9.87
CA ARG A 44 2.99 6.41 -10.48
C ARG A 44 3.88 5.52 -11.35
N LYS A 45 4.23 4.34 -10.84
CA LYS A 45 5.06 3.38 -11.57
C LYS A 45 4.33 2.88 -12.83
N THR A 46 3.07 2.47 -12.69
CA THR A 46 2.26 1.97 -13.81
C THR A 46 2.07 3.03 -14.89
N LYS A 47 1.75 4.28 -14.52
CA LYS A 47 1.62 5.37 -15.48
C LYS A 47 2.89 5.55 -16.30
N LYS A 48 4.03 5.61 -15.61
CA LYS A 48 5.33 5.69 -16.27
C LYS A 48 5.58 4.49 -17.19
N GLU A 49 5.26 3.27 -16.77
CA GLU A 49 5.43 2.07 -17.61
C GLU A 49 4.57 2.12 -18.88
N LEU A 50 3.33 2.60 -18.78
CA LEU A 50 2.42 2.75 -19.92
C LEU A 50 2.82 3.90 -20.85
N GLU A 51 3.24 5.04 -20.30
CA GLU A 51 3.73 6.19 -21.09
C GLU A 51 5.01 5.90 -21.88
N ASN A 52 5.81 4.90 -21.46
CA ASN A 52 7.00 4.45 -22.20
C ASN A 52 6.71 3.29 -23.17
N ALA A 53 5.48 2.78 -23.19
CA ALA A 53 5.02 1.73 -24.10
C ALA A 53 4.29 2.28 -25.33
N GLU A 54 4.00 3.59 -25.35
CA GLU A 54 3.49 4.38 -26.47
C GLU A 54 4.63 5.14 -27.17
#